data_AF-X1DRC2-F1
#
_entry.id   AF-X1DRC2-F1
#
_cell.length_a   1.000
_cell.length_b   1.000
_cell.length_c   1.000
_cell.angle_alpha   90.00
_cell.angle_beta   90.00
_cell.angle_gamma   90.00
#
_symmetry.space_group_name_H-M   'P 1'
#
loop_
_entity.id
_entity.type
_entity.pdbx_description
1 polymer ?
#
loop_
_entity_poly.entity_id
_entity_poly.type
_entity_poly.pdbx_seq_one_letter_code
_entity_poly.pdbx_strand_id
1 'polypeptide(L)'
;IKETIIKLSNTGKETFLIDKIKADCSCIHTSISTKEIPPGKTVELRIAARERTGGKFSHDVLIIPKDTKRYEPLKIRATGNVIQPVSARIGWEGKKLTMFDPNRPVNLGLVH
;
A
#
# COMPACT_ATOMS: atom_id res chain seq x y z
N ILE A 1 -5.17 -5.65 2.54
CA ILE A 1 -3.86 -5.16 2.01
C ILE A 1 -4.05 -5.05 0.51
N LYS A 2 -3.71 -3.91 -0.08
CA LYS A 2 -3.79 -3.73 -1.54
C LYS A 2 -2.37 -3.66 -2.09
N GLU A 3 -2.07 -4.50 -3.06
CA GLU A 3 -0.76 -4.56 -3.72
C GLU A 3 -0.87 -4.01 -5.14
N THR A 4 0.16 -3.30 -5.58
CA THR A 4 0.25 -2.71 -6.92
C THR A 4 1.67 -2.85 -7.43
N ILE A 5 1.81 -3.22 -8.70
CA ILE A 5 3.10 -3.41 -9.35
C ILE A 5 3.29 -2.25 -10.35
N ILE A 6 4.36 -1.51 -10.17
CA ILE A 6 4.76 -0.40 -11.05
C ILE A 6 5.98 -0.84 -11.85
N LYS A 7 5.95 -0.61 -13.17
CA LYS A 7 7.09 -0.87 -14.04
C LYS A 7 7.94 0.39 -14.16
N LEU A 8 9.20 0.30 -13.75
CA LEU A 8 10.19 1.37 -13.86
C LEU A 8 11.14 1.02 -15.00
N SER A 9 11.13 1.82 -16.07
CA SER A 9 12.04 1.64 -17.21
C SER A 9 13.13 2.70 -17.20
N ASN A 10 14.36 2.29 -17.48
CA ASN A 10 15.47 3.23 -17.69
C ASN A 10 15.58 3.54 -19.18
N THR A 11 15.19 4.76 -19.56
CA THR A 11 15.32 5.27 -20.94
C THR A 11 16.64 6.02 -21.19
N GLY A 12 17.49 6.12 -20.17
CA GLY A 12 18.80 6.77 -20.25
C GLY A 12 19.86 5.90 -20.93
N LYS A 13 21.09 6.45 -21.01
CA LYS A 13 22.27 5.79 -21.59
C LYS A 13 23.14 5.09 -20.53
N GLU A 14 22.98 5.46 -19.27
CA GLU A 14 23.76 4.94 -18.13
C GLU A 14 22.85 4.07 -17.23
N THR A 15 23.46 3.16 -16.47
CA THR A 15 22.73 2.33 -15.49
C THR A 15 22.20 3.21 -14.36
N PHE A 16 20.89 3.17 -14.11
CA PHE A 16 20.27 3.86 -13.00
C PHE A 16 20.39 3.02 -11.73
N LEU A 17 21.01 3.58 -10.69
CA LEU A 17 21.23 2.92 -9.40
C LEU A 17 20.33 3.51 -8.34
N ILE A 18 19.52 2.68 -7.68
CA ILE A 18 18.68 3.05 -6.55
C ILE A 18 19.46 2.86 -5.26
N ASP A 19 19.58 3.91 -4.44
CA ASP A 19 20.16 3.82 -3.09
C ASP A 19 19.15 3.16 -2.15
N LYS A 20 17.99 3.81 -1.99
CA LYS A 20 16.92 3.39 -1.11
C LYS A 20 15.57 3.91 -1.56
N ILE A 21 14.52 3.24 -1.11
CA ILE A 21 13.13 3.65 -1.29
C ILE A 21 12.60 4.04 0.10
N LYS A 22 12.03 5.22 0.22
CA LYS A 22 11.41 5.73 1.46
C LYS A 22 9.92 5.92 1.23
N ALA A 23 9.10 5.39 2.12
CA ALA A 23 7.69 5.77 2.22
C ALA A 23 7.52 6.75 3.39
N ASP A 24 6.59 7.69 3.27
CA ASP A 24 6.18 8.58 4.36
C ASP A 24 5.42 7.83 5.47
N CYS A 25 4.68 6.78 5.10
CA CYS A 25 3.89 5.97 6.03
C CYS A 25 4.45 4.56 6.20
N SER A 26 4.51 4.09 7.44
CA SER A 26 4.82 2.70 7.78
C SER A 26 3.75 1.70 7.32
N CYS A 27 2.57 2.20 6.95
CA CYS A 27 1.49 1.45 6.32
C CYS A 27 1.81 1.04 4.87
N ILE A 28 2.86 1.59 4.26
CA ILE A 28 3.32 1.25 2.92
C ILE A 28 4.59 0.41 3.00
N HIS A 29 4.56 -0.72 2.31
CA HIS A 29 5.70 -1.60 2.13
C HIS A 29 6.10 -1.61 0.66
N THR A 30 7.39 -1.45 0.37
CA THR A 30 7.91 -1.45 -1.00
C THR A 30 8.93 -2.56 -1.19
N SER A 31 8.85 -3.29 -2.30
CA SER A 31 9.79 -4.35 -2.65
C SER A 31 10.16 -4.26 -4.12
N ILE A 32 11.45 -4.38 -4.44
CA ILE A 32 11.97 -4.32 -5.81
C ILE A 32 12.95 -5.48 -6.03
N SER A 33 12.92 -6.09 -7.21
CA SER A 33 13.76 -7.25 -7.52
C SER A 33 15.24 -6.91 -7.65
N THR A 34 15.56 -5.72 -8.16
CA THR A 34 16.93 -5.22 -8.30
C THR A 34 16.96 -3.72 -8.12
N LYS A 35 18.05 -3.21 -7.54
CA LYS A 35 18.31 -1.77 -7.40
C LYS A 35 19.08 -1.18 -8.58
N GLU A 36 19.49 -2.01 -9.52
CA GLU A 36 20.27 -1.62 -10.69
C GLU A 36 19.42 -1.80 -11.94
N ILE A 37 19.19 -0.72 -12.68
CA ILE A 37 18.36 -0.70 -13.87
C ILE A 37 19.25 -0.33 -15.06
N PRO A 38 19.75 -1.31 -15.83
CA PRO A 38 20.54 -1.04 -17.02
C PRO A 38 19.75 -0.22 -18.06
N PRO A 39 20.43 0.51 -18.96
CA PRO A 39 19.77 1.27 -20.02
C PRO A 39 18.89 0.35 -20.89
N GLY A 40 17.66 0.79 -21.17
CA GLY A 40 16.66 0.03 -21.93
C GLY A 40 16.01 -1.14 -21.17
N LYS A 41 16.33 -1.34 -19.89
CA LYS A 41 15.69 -2.37 -19.06
C LYS A 41 14.56 -1.79 -18.21
N THR A 42 13.65 -2.69 -17.86
CA THR A 42 12.49 -2.41 -17.01
C THR A 42 12.52 -3.32 -15.80
N VAL A 43 12.22 -2.76 -14.64
CA VAL A 43 12.10 -3.49 -13.36
C VAL A 43 10.73 -3.27 -12.75
N GLU A 44 10.30 -4.21 -11.92
CA GLU A 44 9.01 -4.16 -11.25
C GLU A 44 9.19 -3.74 -9.79
N LEU A 45 8.58 -2.62 -9.43
CA LEU A 45 8.45 -2.14 -8.05
C LEU A 45 7.08 -2.54 -7.52
N ARG A 46 7.07 -3.40 -6.50
CA ARG A 46 5.85 -3.79 -5.78
C ARG A 46 5.63 -2.83 -4.62
N ILE A 47 4.44 -2.26 -4.54
CA ILE A 47 3.99 -1.38 -3.47
C ILE A 47 2.77 -2.04 -2.83
N ALA A 48 2.87 -2.36 -1.54
CA ALA A 48 1.80 -2.91 -0.74
C ALA A 48 1.35 -1.86 0.28
N ALA A 49 0.12 -1.39 0.14
CA ALA A 49 -0.51 -0.47 1.09
C ALA A 49 -1.44 -1.25 2.04
N ARG A 50 -1.20 -1.09 3.34
CA ARG A 50 -2.07 -1.59 4.41
C ARG A 50 -2.58 -0.41 5.22
N GLU A 51 -3.50 0.33 4.62
CA GLU A 51 -4.21 1.37 5.34
C GLU A 51 -5.23 0.75 6.30
N ARG A 52 -5.21 1.19 7.55
CA ARG A 52 -6.09 0.69 8.62
C ARG A 52 -7.17 1.70 8.98
N THR A 53 -7.02 2.97 8.63
CA THR A 53 -8.05 3.99 8.83
C THR A 53 -8.99 4.06 7.62
N GLY A 54 -10.28 4.24 7.88
CA GLY A 54 -11.26 4.47 6.82
C GLY A 54 -11.12 5.87 6.24
N GLY A 55 -11.43 6.02 4.96
CA GLY A 55 -11.41 7.28 4.25
C GLY A 55 -10.29 7.41 3.22
N LYS A 56 -10.11 8.63 2.71
CA LYS A 56 -9.13 8.95 1.68
C LYS A 56 -7.73 8.99 2.30
N PHE A 57 -6.79 8.29 1.70
CA PHE A 57 -5.37 8.38 2.03
C PHE A 57 -4.57 8.88 0.82
N SER A 58 -3.49 9.59 1.12
CA SER A 58 -2.52 10.05 0.14
C SER A 58 -1.16 10.01 0.78
N HIS A 59 -0.31 9.12 0.29
CA HIS A 59 1.02 8.87 0.80
C HIS A 59 2.04 8.98 -0.32
N ASP A 60 3.25 9.38 0.04
CA ASP A 60 4.33 9.65 -0.92
C ASP A 60 5.45 8.61 -0.72
N VAL A 61 5.81 7.94 -1.82
CA VAL A 61 6.93 7.00 -1.91
C VAL A 61 8.03 7.64 -2.74
N LEU A 62 9.19 7.83 -2.13
CA LEU A 62 10.38 8.42 -2.74
C LEU A 62 11.38 7.34 -3.10
N ILE A 63 11.78 7.28 -4.36
CA ILE A 63 12.89 6.47 -4.84
C ILE A 63 14.11 7.38 -4.92
N ILE A 64 15.10 7.12 -4.06
CA ILE A 64 16.30 7.94 -3.95
C ILE A 64 17.39 7.30 -4.82
N PRO A 65 17.86 7.99 -5.88
CA PRO A 65 18.97 7.51 -6.68
C PRO A 65 20.27 7.56 -5.89
N LYS A 66 21.22 6.70 -6.25
CA LYS A 66 22.57 6.70 -5.67
C LYS A 66 23.36 7.95 -6.06
N ASP A 67 23.20 8.40 -7.30
CA ASP A 67 23.78 9.65 -7.76
C ASP A 67 22.76 10.79 -7.65
N THR A 68 22.67 11.38 -6.45
CA THR A 68 21.78 12.51 -6.17
C THR A 68 22.28 13.83 -6.75
N LYS A 69 23.46 13.86 -7.38
CA LYS A 69 23.96 15.04 -8.11
C LYS A 69 23.46 15.05 -9.55
N ARG A 70 23.34 13.86 -10.16
CA ARG A 70 22.82 13.70 -11.52
C ARG A 70 21.31 13.51 -11.59
N TYR A 71 20.72 12.86 -10.59
CA TYR A 71 19.30 12.49 -10.61
C TYR A 71 18.57 12.99 -9.38
N GLU A 72 17.38 13.54 -9.59
CA GLU A 72 16.47 13.91 -8.51
C GLU A 72 15.70 12.66 -7.99
N PRO A 73 15.30 12.66 -6.72
CA PRO A 73 14.45 11.59 -6.17
C PRO A 73 13.12 11.50 -6.92
N LEU A 74 12.77 10.29 -7.39
CA LEU A 74 11.49 10.06 -8.03
C LEU A 74 10.39 9.92 -6.97
N LYS A 75 9.37 10.77 -7.06
CA LYS A 75 8.23 10.79 -6.15
C LYS A 75 7.02 10.10 -6.76
N ILE A 76 6.57 9.03 -6.13
CA ILE A 76 5.36 8.28 -6.48
C ILE A 76 4.32 8.56 -5.40
N ARG A 77 3.15 9.08 -5.80
CA ARG A 77 2.03 9.29 -4.88
C ARG A 77 1.08 8.10 -4.92
N ALA A 78 0.94 7.43 -3.78
CA ALA A 78 -0.07 6.39 -3.56
C ALA A 78 -1.33 7.03 -2.97
N THR A 79 -2.41 7.09 -3.75
CA THR A 79 -3.72 7.57 -3.31
C THR A 79 -4.74 6.45 -3.31
N GLY A 80 -5.74 6.55 -2.43
CA GLY A 80 -6.86 5.63 -2.41
C GLY A 80 -7.95 6.06 -1.44
N ASN A 81 -9.05 5.31 -1.43
CA ASN A 81 -10.13 5.47 -0.47
C ASN A 81 -10.41 4.11 0.18
N VAL A 82 -10.19 4.01 1.49
CA VAL A 82 -10.51 2.80 2.25
C VAL A 82 -11.94 2.88 2.71
N ILE A 83 -12.80 2.03 2.15
CA ILE A 83 -14.14 1.81 2.67
C ILE A 83 -14.02 0.76 3.76
N GLN A 84 -14.05 1.19 5.02
CA GLN A 84 -14.20 0.25 6.13
C GLN A 84 -15.64 -0.28 6.12
N PRO A 85 -15.85 -1.60 6.29
CA PRO A 85 -17.19 -2.12 6.47
C PRO A 85 -17.76 -1.58 7.79
N VAL A 86 -18.95 -0.99 7.70
CA VAL A 86 -19.65 -0.44 8.88
C VAL A 86 -20.13 -1.60 9.73
N SER A 87 -19.63 -1.73 10.96
CA SER A 87 -20.23 -2.62 11.95
C SER A 87 -21.35 -1.87 12.67
N ALA A 88 -22.61 -2.20 12.35
CA ALA A 88 -23.75 -1.69 13.11
C ALA A 88 -23.87 -2.43 14.45
N ARG A 89 -24.12 -1.68 15.53
CA ARG A 89 -24.38 -2.24 16.87
C ARG A 89 -25.89 -2.29 17.06
N ILE A 90 -26.50 -3.47 16.94
CA ILE A 90 -27.88 -3.68 17.39
C ILE A 90 -27.79 -4.18 18.84
N GLY A 91 -28.02 -3.28 19.79
CA GLY A 91 -28.13 -3.65 21.21
C GLY A 91 -29.58 -4.01 21.53
N TRP A 92 -29.81 -5.23 22.01
CA TRP A 92 -31.00 -5.57 22.79
C TRP A 92 -30.57 -5.63 24.26
N GLU A 93 -31.35 -5.03 25.15
CA GLU A 93 -31.08 -5.02 26.60
C GLU A 93 -31.01 -6.47 27.12
N GLY A 94 -29.86 -6.87 27.70
CA GLY A 94 -29.72 -8.15 28.41
C GLY A 94 -28.91 -9.28 27.76
N LYS A 95 -28.32 -9.14 26.56
CA LYS A 95 -27.40 -10.17 25.98
C LYS A 95 -25.95 -9.71 25.83
N LYS A 96 -25.01 -10.64 26.06
CA LYS A 96 -23.56 -10.40 26.05
C LYS A 96 -23.09 -10.00 24.64
N LEU A 97 -22.29 -8.93 24.59
CA LEU A 97 -21.74 -8.31 23.39
C LEU A 97 -21.11 -9.34 22.44
N THR A 98 -21.59 -9.43 21.21
CA THR A 98 -20.90 -10.17 20.14
C THR A 98 -20.50 -9.18 19.07
N MET A 99 -19.20 -9.09 18.80
CA MET A 99 -18.61 -8.17 17.81
C MET A 99 -18.94 -8.68 16.41
N PHE A 100 -19.57 -7.85 15.57
CA PHE A 100 -19.95 -8.21 14.21
C PHE A 100 -18.73 -8.12 13.28
N ASP A 101 -18.28 -9.28 12.76
CA ASP A 101 -17.29 -9.34 11.68
C ASP A 101 -18.03 -9.35 10.33
N PRO A 102 -17.90 -8.30 9.50
CA PRO A 102 -18.59 -8.18 8.22
C PRO A 102 -18.12 -9.18 7.15
N ASN A 103 -17.06 -9.96 7.40
CA ASN A 103 -16.59 -11.00 6.49
C ASN A 103 -16.99 -12.42 6.91
N ARG A 104 -17.78 -12.58 7.98
CA ARG A 104 -18.31 -13.88 8.41
C ARG A 104 -19.83 -13.88 8.33
N PRO A 105 -20.48 -14.91 7.75
CA PRO A 105 -21.93 -15.03 7.82
C PRO A 105 -22.35 -15.17 9.29
N VAL A 106 -23.18 -14.25 9.77
CA VAL A 106 -23.81 -14.36 11.08
C VAL A 106 -25.02 -15.27 10.95
N ASN A 107 -24.97 -16.43 11.59
CA ASN A 107 -26.14 -17.28 11.75
C ASN A 107 -27.11 -16.59 12.72
N LEU A 108 -28.23 -16.09 12.19
CA LEU A 108 -29.37 -15.58 12.95
C LEU A 108 -30.26 -16.73 13.49
N GLY A 109 -29.69 -17.94 13.60
CA GLY A 109 -30.42 -19.17 13.92
C GLY A 109 -31.03 -19.13 15.32
N LEU A 110 -32.36 -19.01 15.33
CA LEU A 110 -33.33 -19.35 16.37
C LEU A 110 -32.75 -19.74 17.73
N VAL A 111 -32.88 -18.82 18.68
CA VAL A 111 -32.90 -19.12 20.10
C VAL A 111 -34.11 -20.02 20.35
N HIS A 112 -33.92 -21.26 20.76
CA HIS A 112 -34.88 -21.96 21.62
C HIS A 112 -34.70 -21.45 23.05
#